data_AF-A0A106QCD7-F1
#
_entry.id   AF-A0A106QCD7-F1
#
_cell.length_a   1.000
_cell.length_b   1.000
_cell.length_c   1.000
_cell.angle_alpha   90.00
_cell.angle_beta   90.00
_cell.angle_gamma   90.00
#
_symmetry.space_group_name_H-M   'P 1'
#
loop_
_entity.id
_entity.type
_entity.pdbx_description
1 polymer ?
#
loop_
_entity_poly.entity_id
_entity_poly.type
_entity_poly.pdbx_seq_one_letter_code
_entity_poly.pdbx_strand_id
1 'polypeptide(L)'
;MPNVPRYSDDTLLSRALTCALLDRESLLDAYGGEGPTADEIRTQIASLEALKGKKLARMTPAEQLTAMEAFLYGEQWEQGLADSSPGKETEASCRKNVTLFREVRVRRWGKTQQEVAMENSAVIPLTELLQRQTGKST
;
A
#
# COMPACT_ATOMS: atom_id res chain seq x y z
N MET A 1 -9.92 -27.21 4.69
CA MET A 1 -10.15 -25.85 4.13
C MET A 1 -10.17 -25.99 2.62
N PRO A 2 -11.19 -25.48 1.90
CA PRO A 2 -11.21 -25.56 0.44
C PRO A 2 -10.03 -24.76 -0.12
N ASN A 3 -9.32 -25.37 -1.05
CA ASN A 3 -8.11 -24.84 -1.68
C ASN A 3 -8.54 -23.70 -2.61
N VAL A 4 -8.57 -22.47 -2.10
CA VAL A 4 -8.90 -21.28 -2.90
C VAL A 4 -7.81 -21.15 -3.98
N PRO A 5 -8.16 -21.03 -5.27
CA PRO A 5 -7.17 -20.85 -6.33
C PRO A 5 -6.25 -19.69 -5.98
N ARG A 6 -4.96 -19.99 -5.77
CA ARG A 6 -3.98 -18.98 -5.41
C ARG A 6 -3.64 -18.21 -6.69
N TYR A 7 -4.03 -16.94 -6.75
CA TYR A 7 -3.60 -16.06 -7.82
C TYR A 7 -2.07 -16.03 -7.87
N SER A 8 -1.49 -16.03 -9.08
CA SER A 8 -0.06 -15.83 -9.23
C SER A 8 0.33 -14.41 -8.83
N ASP A 9 1.58 -14.22 -8.41
CA ASP A 9 2.10 -12.90 -8.07
C ASP A 9 2.01 -11.92 -9.25
N ASP A 10 2.19 -12.41 -10.48
CA ASP A 10 2.02 -11.58 -11.69
C ASP A 10 0.56 -11.14 -11.88
N THR A 11 -0.41 -12.02 -11.57
CA THR A 11 -1.83 -11.66 -11.60
C THR A 11 -2.15 -10.62 -10.53
N LEU A 12 -1.61 -10.79 -9.32
CA LEU A 12 -1.81 -9.84 -8.23
C LEU A 12 -1.12 -8.51 -8.49
N LEU A 13 0.06 -8.51 -9.13
CA LEU A 13 0.73 -7.29 -9.58
C LEU A 13 -0.13 -6.56 -10.60
N SER A 14 -0.69 -7.24 -11.60
CA SER A 14 -1.56 -6.59 -12.59
C SER A 14 -2.76 -5.89 -11.94
N ARG A 15 -3.32 -6.49 -10.88
CA ARG A 15 -4.45 -5.89 -10.14
C ARG A 15 -4.00 -4.73 -9.25
N ALA A 16 -2.88 -4.89 -8.56
CA ALA A 16 -2.28 -3.84 -7.74
C ALA A 16 -1.89 -2.62 -8.59
N LEU A 17 -1.32 -2.83 -9.78
CA LEU A 17 -0.97 -1.77 -10.73
C LEU A 17 -2.19 -0.92 -11.12
N THR A 18 -3.34 -1.53 -11.40
CA THR A 18 -4.56 -0.77 -11.69
C THR A 18 -4.94 0.13 -10.52
N CYS A 19 -4.90 -0.39 -9.29
CA CYS A 19 -5.25 0.37 -8.10
C CYS A 19 -4.22 1.47 -7.82
N ALA A 20 -2.93 1.17 -7.98
CA ALA A 20 -1.83 2.11 -7.80
C ALA A 20 -1.90 3.29 -8.78
N LEU A 21 -2.25 3.03 -10.04
CA LEU A 21 -2.42 4.09 -11.04
C LEU A 21 -3.58 5.01 -10.65
N LEU A 22 -4.75 4.46 -10.29
CA LEU A 22 -5.89 5.26 -9.83
C LEU A 22 -5.55 6.12 -8.60
N ASP A 23 -4.81 5.55 -7.66
CA ASP A 23 -4.34 6.25 -6.47
C ASP A 23 -3.40 7.42 -6.82
N ARG A 24 -2.41 7.20 -7.68
CA ARG A 24 -1.47 8.25 -8.10
C ARG A 24 -2.13 9.31 -8.98
N GLU A 25 -3.04 8.94 -9.86
CA GLU A 25 -3.84 9.87 -10.67
C GLU A 25 -4.73 10.74 -9.77
N SER A 26 -5.41 10.13 -8.80
CA SER A 26 -6.23 10.88 -7.82
C SER A 26 -5.38 11.82 -6.97
N LEU A 27 -4.16 11.41 -6.61
CA LEU A 27 -3.22 12.26 -5.87
C LEU A 27 -2.74 13.44 -6.74
N LEU A 28 -2.43 13.20 -8.01
CA LEU A 28 -2.04 14.26 -8.95
C LEU A 28 -3.13 15.33 -9.06
N ASP A 29 -4.39 14.90 -9.18
CA ASP A 29 -5.55 15.79 -9.23
C ASP A 29 -5.71 16.59 -7.93
N ALA A 30 -5.47 15.96 -6.77
CA ALA A 30 -5.54 16.62 -5.47
C ALA A 30 -4.49 17.74 -5.29
N TYR A 31 -3.33 17.62 -5.96
CA TYR A 31 -2.29 18.67 -5.99
C TYR A 31 -2.48 19.70 -7.12
N GLY A 32 -3.60 19.65 -7.85
CA GLY A 32 -3.89 20.59 -8.94
C GLY A 32 -3.01 20.41 -10.18
N GLY A 33 -2.27 19.29 -10.28
CA GLY A 33 -1.47 18.96 -11.45
C GLY A 33 -0.23 19.85 -11.69
N GLU A 34 0.15 20.74 -10.79
CA GLU A 34 1.28 21.66 -11.00
C GLU A 34 2.31 21.60 -9.86
N GLY A 35 3.55 22.02 -10.17
CA GLY A 35 4.65 22.11 -9.23
C GLY A 35 5.45 20.82 -9.02
N PRO A 36 6.51 20.87 -8.17
CA PRO A 36 7.47 19.78 -8.03
C PRO A 36 6.84 18.44 -7.62
N THR A 37 5.86 18.47 -6.71
CA THR A 37 5.13 17.28 -6.27
C THR A 37 4.36 16.63 -7.42
N ALA A 38 3.72 17.43 -8.29
CA ALA A 38 2.99 16.90 -9.44
C ALA A 38 3.94 16.22 -10.45
N ASP A 39 5.15 16.76 -10.65
CA ASP A 39 6.16 16.17 -11.53
C ASP A 39 6.72 14.85 -10.99
N GLU A 40 6.92 14.76 -9.67
CA GLU A 40 7.26 13.50 -9.00
C GLU A 40 6.16 12.45 -9.18
N ILE A 41 4.88 12.82 -9.00
CA ILE A 41 3.75 11.91 -9.17
C ILE A 41 3.64 11.45 -10.63
N ARG A 42 3.84 12.32 -11.63
CA ARG A 42 3.89 11.92 -13.04
C ARG A 42 5.00 10.90 -13.31
N THR A 43 6.16 11.09 -12.70
CA THR A 43 7.28 10.15 -12.81
C THR A 43 6.93 8.80 -12.20
N GLN A 44 6.23 8.78 -11.06
CA GLN A 44 5.70 7.55 -10.45
C GLN A 44 4.69 6.86 -11.36
N ILE A 45 3.73 7.60 -11.92
CA ILE A 45 2.74 7.07 -12.88
C ILE A 45 3.44 6.43 -14.07
N ALA A 46 4.37 7.15 -14.73
CA ALA A 46 5.10 6.63 -15.87
C ALA A 46 5.90 5.36 -15.52
N SER A 47 6.50 5.30 -14.33
CA SER A 47 7.21 4.12 -13.84
C SER A 47 6.28 2.92 -13.63
N LEU A 48 5.10 3.15 -13.04
CA LEU A 48 4.08 2.12 -12.86
C LEU A 48 3.56 1.61 -14.21
N GLU A 49 3.30 2.50 -15.16
CA GLU A 49 2.87 2.12 -16.51
C GLU A 49 3.90 1.26 -17.24
N ALA A 50 5.19 1.54 -17.05
CA ALA A 50 6.27 0.76 -17.64
C ALA A 50 6.33 -0.70 -17.12
N LEU A 51 5.62 -1.04 -16.04
CA LEU A 51 5.50 -2.41 -15.53
C LEU A 51 4.38 -3.22 -16.21
N LYS A 52 3.46 -2.59 -16.94
CA LYS A 52 2.32 -3.27 -17.59
C LYS A 52 2.81 -4.41 -18.49
N GLY A 53 2.31 -5.63 -18.23
CA GLY A 53 2.66 -6.84 -19.00
C GLY A 53 4.02 -7.45 -18.67
N LYS A 54 4.84 -6.84 -17.81
CA LYS A 54 6.11 -7.43 -17.36
C LYS A 54 5.86 -8.49 -16.29
N LYS A 55 6.68 -9.54 -16.32
CA LYS A 55 6.68 -10.57 -15.28
C LYS A 55 7.64 -10.19 -14.17
N LEU A 56 7.22 -10.35 -12.92
CA LEU A 56 8.04 -10.03 -11.75
C LEU A 56 9.40 -10.73 -11.80
N ALA A 57 9.48 -11.98 -12.28
CA ALA A 57 10.74 -12.71 -12.37
C ALA A 57 11.77 -12.11 -13.36
N ARG A 58 11.37 -11.20 -14.24
CA ARG A 58 12.22 -10.61 -15.30
C ARG A 58 12.51 -9.13 -15.07
N MET A 59 12.02 -8.56 -13.98
CA MET A 59 12.20 -7.15 -13.65
C MET A 59 13.60 -6.88 -13.10
N THR A 60 14.19 -5.79 -13.55
CA THR A 60 15.40 -5.18 -13.00
C THR A 60 15.18 -4.73 -11.54
N PRO A 61 16.25 -4.47 -10.76
CA PRO A 61 16.10 -4.01 -9.38
C PRO A 61 15.25 -2.74 -9.23
N ALA A 62 15.38 -1.78 -10.15
CA ALA A 62 14.55 -0.57 -10.15
C ALA A 62 13.07 -0.90 -10.40
N GLU A 63 12.77 -1.78 -11.36
CA GLU A 63 11.40 -2.22 -11.63
C GLU A 63 10.81 -3.05 -10.49
N GLN A 64 11.63 -3.82 -9.76
CA GLN A 64 11.18 -4.53 -8.55
C GLN A 64 10.78 -3.54 -7.44
N LEU A 65 11.51 -2.42 -7.32
CA LEU A 65 11.15 -1.36 -6.36
C LEU A 65 9.82 -0.71 -6.77
N THR A 66 9.66 -0.36 -8.04
CA THR A 66 8.39 0.16 -8.55
C THR A 66 7.25 -0.86 -8.41
N ALA A 67 7.52 -2.16 -8.54
CA ALA A 67 6.53 -3.20 -8.30
C ALA A 67 6.14 -3.30 -6.82
N MET A 68 7.10 -3.13 -5.90
CA MET A 68 6.82 -3.02 -4.47
C MET A 68 5.92 -1.81 -4.17
N GLU A 69 6.22 -0.66 -4.78
CA GLU A 69 5.39 0.56 -4.68
C GLU A 69 3.98 0.34 -5.22
N ALA A 70 3.83 -0.35 -6.35
CA ALA A 70 2.53 -0.73 -6.89
C ALA A 70 1.68 -1.53 -5.89
N PHE A 71 2.30 -2.48 -5.17
CA PHE A 71 1.60 -3.22 -4.12
C PHE A 71 1.24 -2.33 -2.92
N LEU A 72 2.12 -1.40 -2.51
CA LEU A 72 1.83 -0.47 -1.41
C LEU A 72 0.67 0.47 -1.75
N TYR A 73 0.71 1.12 -2.92
CA TYR A 73 -0.36 2.02 -3.35
C TYR A 73 -1.66 1.27 -3.60
N GLY A 74 -1.61 0.08 -4.20
CA GLY A 74 -2.78 -0.77 -4.37
C GLY A 74 -3.39 -1.21 -3.04
N GLU A 75 -2.56 -1.51 -2.04
CA GLU A 75 -3.00 -1.81 -0.67
C GLU A 75 -3.72 -0.60 -0.05
N GLN A 76 -3.13 0.59 -0.16
CA GLN A 76 -3.70 1.83 0.36
C GLN A 76 -5.04 2.19 -0.29
N TRP A 77 -5.14 2.07 -1.61
CA TRP A 77 -6.36 2.34 -2.37
C TRP A 77 -7.52 1.44 -1.93
N GLU A 78 -7.30 0.12 -1.90
CA GLU A 78 -8.31 -0.86 -1.48
C GLU A 78 -8.69 -0.68 -0.01
N GLN A 79 -7.72 -0.33 0.84
CA GLN A 79 -7.97 -0.04 2.25
C GLN A 79 -8.87 1.20 2.41
N GLY A 80 -8.58 2.29 1.69
CA GLY A 80 -9.39 3.50 1.67
C GLY A 80 -10.80 3.24 1.14
N LEU A 81 -10.93 2.46 0.06
CA LEU A 81 -12.24 2.04 -0.44
C LEU A 81 -13.02 1.24 0.59
N ALA A 82 -12.40 0.26 1.26
CA ALA A 82 -13.09 -0.51 2.30
C ALA A 82 -13.56 0.38 3.46
N ASP A 83 -12.74 1.34 3.89
CA ASP A 83 -13.07 2.24 5.00
C ASP A 83 -14.14 3.27 4.62
N SER A 84 -14.29 3.59 3.33
CA SER A 84 -15.33 4.50 2.83
C SER A 84 -16.75 3.94 2.92
N SER A 85 -16.92 2.69 3.37
CA SER A 85 -18.20 1.96 3.50
C SER A 85 -19.00 1.84 2.19
N PRO A 86 -18.43 1.26 1.11
CA PRO A 86 -19.04 1.18 -0.23
C PRO A 86 -20.15 0.12 -0.36
N GLY A 87 -20.57 -0.47 0.76
CA GLY A 87 -21.46 -1.63 0.83
C GLY A 87 -20.71 -2.92 1.17
N LYS A 88 -21.41 -3.88 1.81
CA LYS A 88 -20.81 -5.09 2.42
C LYS A 88 -20.01 -5.96 1.45
N GLU A 89 -20.50 -6.15 0.23
CA GLU A 89 -19.83 -7.00 -0.77
C GLU A 89 -18.53 -6.37 -1.27
N THR A 90 -18.58 -5.07 -1.58
CA THR A 90 -17.42 -4.29 -2.01
C THR A 90 -16.38 -4.23 -0.89
N GLU A 91 -16.79 -3.94 0.34
CA GLU A 91 -15.90 -3.91 1.50
C GLU A 91 -15.16 -5.24 1.68
N ALA A 92 -15.88 -6.37 1.66
CA ALA A 92 -15.28 -7.69 1.81
C ALA A 92 -14.27 -8.00 0.69
N SER A 93 -14.58 -7.61 -0.55
CA SER A 93 -13.68 -7.75 -1.70
C SER A 93 -12.41 -6.90 -1.54
N CYS A 94 -12.56 -5.63 -1.16
CA CYS A 94 -11.45 -4.71 -0.93
C CYS A 94 -10.53 -5.22 0.18
N ARG A 95 -11.09 -5.62 1.33
CA ARG A 95 -10.34 -6.21 2.45
C ARG A 95 -9.54 -7.45 2.02
N LYS A 96 -10.14 -8.30 1.17
CA LYS A 96 -9.45 -9.47 0.61
C LYS A 96 -8.28 -9.05 -0.28
N ASN A 97 -8.43 -8.02 -1.09
CA ASN A 97 -7.35 -7.52 -1.95
C ASN A 97 -6.21 -6.93 -1.13
N VAL A 98 -6.51 -6.16 -0.09
CA VAL A 98 -5.51 -5.68 0.90
C VAL A 98 -4.67 -6.84 1.44
N THR A 99 -5.31 -7.91 1.90
CA THR A 99 -4.60 -9.09 2.40
C THR A 99 -3.73 -9.73 1.33
N LEU A 100 -4.27 -9.95 0.12
CA LEU A 100 -3.52 -10.59 -0.98
C LEU A 100 -2.31 -9.76 -1.43
N PHE A 101 -2.44 -8.44 -1.55
CA PHE A 101 -1.36 -7.54 -1.93
C PHE A 101 -0.28 -7.51 -0.84
N ARG A 102 -0.69 -7.36 0.42
CA ARG A 102 0.22 -7.38 1.57
C ARG A 102 1.00 -8.71 1.67
N GLU A 103 0.33 -9.85 1.48
CA GLU A 103 0.98 -11.16 1.51
C GLU A 103 2.08 -11.30 0.45
N VAL A 104 1.81 -10.90 -0.79
CA VAL A 104 2.83 -10.93 -1.85
C VAL A 104 3.97 -9.99 -1.49
N ARG A 105 3.65 -8.76 -1.06
CA ARG A 105 4.64 -7.75 -0.72
C ARG A 105 5.58 -8.22 0.38
N VAL A 106 5.02 -8.66 1.50
CA VAL A 106 5.80 -9.13 2.66
C VAL A 106 6.64 -10.36 2.30
N ARG A 107 6.11 -11.29 1.49
CA ARG A 107 6.87 -12.47 1.08
C ARG A 107 8.06 -12.14 0.19
N ARG A 108 7.97 -11.12 -0.68
CA ARG A 108 9.02 -10.78 -1.65
C ARG A 108 10.02 -9.74 -1.14
N TRP A 109 9.54 -8.72 -0.44
CA TRP A 109 10.36 -7.57 -0.01
C TRP A 109 10.43 -7.40 1.50
N GLY A 110 9.67 -8.19 2.27
CA GLY A 110 9.58 -8.06 3.71
C GLY A 110 8.66 -6.94 4.16
N LYS A 111 8.71 -6.67 5.47
CA LYS A 111 7.96 -5.58 6.10
C LYS A 111 8.70 -4.25 5.90
N THR A 112 7.94 -3.18 5.76
CA THR A 112 8.45 -1.81 5.81
C THR A 112 8.97 -1.50 7.21
N GLN A 113 9.84 -0.49 7.32
CA GLN A 113 10.31 0.00 8.62
C GLN A 113 9.15 0.46 9.52
N GLN A 114 8.12 1.07 8.93
CA GLN A 114 6.93 1.49 9.66
C GLN A 114 6.16 0.29 10.23
N GLU A 115 5.96 -0.77 9.46
CA GLU A 115 5.30 -1.99 9.95
C GLU A 115 6.09 -2.62 11.10
N VAL A 116 7.42 -2.70 10.98
CA VAL A 116 8.28 -3.18 12.07
C VAL A 116 8.18 -2.28 13.30
N ALA A 117 8.15 -0.95 13.12
CA ALA A 117 8.01 -0.01 14.22
C ALA A 117 6.65 -0.15 14.92
N MET A 118 5.57 -0.31 14.15
CA MET A 118 4.22 -0.52 14.68
C MET A 118 4.12 -1.82 15.49
N GLU A 119 4.70 -2.91 15.01
CA GLU A 119 4.72 -4.19 15.73
C GLU A 119 5.51 -4.13 17.04
N ASN A 120 6.57 -3.33 17.08
CA ASN A 120 7.37 -3.11 18.27
C ASN A 120 6.86 -1.97 19.15
N SER A 121 5.74 -1.33 18.78
CA SER A 121 5.15 -0.22 19.55
C SER A 121 4.25 -0.74 20.66
N ALA A 122 4.31 -0.10 21.83
CA ALA A 122 3.37 -0.34 22.93
C ALA A 122 2.29 0.75 22.93
N VAL A 123 1.03 0.34 23.05
CA VAL A 123 -0.08 1.28 23.25
C VAL A 123 -0.02 1.77 24.69
N ILE A 124 0.23 3.06 24.88
CA ILE A 124 0.21 3.71 26.18
C ILE A 124 -1.05 4.59 26.24
N PRO A 125 -1.99 4.34 27.16
CA PRO A 125 -3.13 5.22 27.39
C PRO A 125 -2.69 6.66 27.67
N LEU A 126 -3.40 7.64 27.10
CA LEU A 126 -3.06 9.05 27.28
C LEU A 126 -3.04 9.46 28.77
N THR A 127 -3.94 8.89 29.57
CA THR A 127 -4.00 9.11 31.02
C THR A 127 -2.71 8.69 31.73
N GLU A 128 -2.12 7.57 31.34
CA GLU A 128 -0.84 7.07 31.86
C GLU A 128 0.33 7.96 31.41
N LEU A 129 0.29 8.44 30.16
CA LEU A 129 1.31 9.35 29.62
C LEU A 129 1.34 10.69 30.39
N LEU A 130 0.16 11.27 30.66
CA LEU A 130 0.02 12.53 31.38
C LEU A 130 0.49 12.42 32.84
N GLN A 131 0.19 11.31 33.52
CA GLN A 131 0.65 11.06 34.89
C GLN A 131 2.18 10.96 34.99
N ARG A 132 2.84 10.34 34.00
CA ARG A 132 4.31 10.23 33.94
C ARG A 132 5.00 11.57 33.74
N GLN A 133 4.36 12.52 33.06
CA GLN A 133 4.91 13.87 32.89
C GLN A 133 4.79 14.69 34.17
N THR A 134 3.68 14.59 34.90
CA THR A 134 3.50 15.29 36.19
C THR A 134 4.41 14.76 37.31
N GLY A 135 4.81 13.49 37.26
CA GLY A 135 5.69 12.86 38.24
C GLY A 135 7.20 13.09 38.04
N LYS A 136 7.62 13.75 36.96
CA LYS A 136 9.04 14.05 36.64
C LYS A 136 9.46 15.49 36.96
N SER A 137 8.60 16.28 37.61
CA SER A 137 8.84 17.69 37.94
C SER A 137 9.42 17.93 39.35
N THR A 138 10.14 16.96 39.92
CA THR A 138 10.91 17.10 41.17
C THR A 138 12.31 16.59 40.95
#